data_AF-A0A5P1F3Y4-F1
#
_entry.id   AF-A0A5P1F3Y4-F1
#
_cell.length_a   1.000
_cell.length_b   1.000
_cell.length_c   1.000
_cell.angle_alpha   90.00
_cell.angle_beta   90.00
_cell.angle_gamma   90.00
#
_symmetry.space_group_name_H-M   'P 1'
#
loop_
_entity.id
_entity.type
_entity.pdbx_description
1 polymer ?
#
loop_
_entity_poly.entity_id
_entity_poly.type
_entity_poly.pdbx_seq_one_letter_code
_entity_poly.pdbx_strand_id
1 'polypeptide(L)'
;MLQLICDNIGQRVFLEGNPYLLVVTMVVSLLHSVFDFLAFKNDIQFWNKNKSMEGLSAKSVVVSFISQLIVFLYLLDNDTSWMILASSGAGCCIEAWKIGKAVHIE
;
A
#
# COMPACT_ATOMS: atom_id res chain seq x y z
N MET A 1 -2.16 2.90 8.98
CA MET A 1 -2.86 4.19 9.15
C MET A 1 -4.32 3.97 9.56
N LEU A 2 -5.07 3.13 8.85
CA LEU A 2 -6.51 2.89 9.08
C LEU A 2 -6.86 2.25 10.45
N GLN A 3 -6.02 1.39 11.03
CA GLN A 3 -6.27 0.80 12.37
C GLN A 3 -5.88 1.75 13.53
N LEU A 4 -4.74 2.43 13.39
CA LEU A 4 -4.27 3.45 14.35
C LEU A 4 -5.20 4.67 14.38
N ILE A 5 -5.85 5.01 13.26
CA ILE A 5 -6.89 6.04 13.21
C ILE A 5 -8.17 5.53 13.88
N CYS A 6 -8.66 4.32 13.56
CA CYS A 6 -9.95 3.88 14.11
C CYS A 6 -9.93 3.69 15.65
N ASP A 7 -8.81 3.20 16.19
CA ASP A 7 -8.64 2.99 17.65
C ASP A 7 -8.40 4.32 18.40
N ASN A 8 -7.61 5.22 17.82
CA ASN A 8 -7.22 6.46 18.46
C ASN A 8 -8.26 7.60 18.30
N ILE A 9 -8.95 7.65 17.16
CA ILE A 9 -9.94 8.69 16.89
C ILE A 9 -11.26 8.41 17.60
N GLY A 10 -11.68 7.15 17.76
CA GLY A 10 -12.93 6.84 18.45
C GLY A 10 -12.97 7.40 19.88
N GLN A 11 -11.83 7.35 20.58
CA GLN A 11 -11.71 7.89 21.94
C GLN A 11 -11.35 9.38 21.98
N ARG A 12 -10.44 9.89 21.12
CA ARG A 12 -10.06 11.31 21.14
C ARG A 12 -11.11 12.25 20.55
N VAL A 13 -11.82 11.81 19.51
CA VAL A 13 -12.79 12.65 18.79
C VAL A 13 -14.11 12.81 19.55
N PHE A 14 -14.42 11.87 20.46
CA PHE A 14 -15.56 11.99 21.38
C PHE A 14 -15.25 12.96 22.54
N LEU A 15 -13.98 13.20 22.85
CA LEU A 15 -13.51 14.08 23.93
C LEU A 15 -13.23 15.53 23.45
N GLU A 16 -12.82 15.74 22.19
CA GLU A 16 -12.41 17.04 21.63
C GLU A 16 -13.31 17.53 20.48
N GLY A 17 -14.61 17.70 20.74
CA GLY A 17 -15.36 18.92 20.39
C GLY A 17 -15.42 19.52 18.97
N ASN A 18 -15.11 18.83 17.85
CA ASN A 18 -15.45 19.37 16.52
C ASN A 18 -15.90 18.28 15.50
N PRO A 19 -17.21 18.12 15.25
CA PRO A 19 -17.75 17.06 14.37
C PRO A 19 -17.29 17.18 12.90
N TYR A 20 -16.83 18.36 12.48
CA TYR A 20 -16.40 18.60 11.10
C TYR A 20 -15.11 17.85 10.75
N LEU A 21 -14.12 17.86 11.66
CA LEU A 21 -12.85 17.13 11.47
C LEU A 21 -13.05 15.61 11.44
N LEU A 22 -14.04 15.12 12.16
CA LEU A 22 -14.39 13.70 12.25
C LEU A 22 -14.94 13.19 10.92
N VAL A 23 -15.92 13.91 10.33
CA VAL A 23 -16.49 13.57 9.03
C VAL A 23 -15.41 13.58 7.94
N VAL A 24 -14.54 14.59 7.93
CA VAL A 24 -13.44 14.67 6.98
C VAL A 24 -12.47 13.48 7.14
N THR A 25 -12.13 13.11 8.37
CA THR A 25 -11.22 11.97 8.61
C THR A 25 -11.83 10.65 8.19
N MET A 26 -13.14 10.45 8.38
CA MET A 26 -13.87 9.28 7.88
C MET A 26 -13.84 9.20 6.35
N VAL A 27 -14.10 10.32 5.67
CA VAL A 27 -14.07 10.38 4.20
C VAL A 27 -12.66 10.13 3.66
N VAL A 28 -11.64 10.77 4.22
CA VAL A 28 -10.23 10.54 3.86
C VAL A 28 -9.82 9.08 4.03
N SER A 29 -10.26 8.44 5.12
CA SER A 29 -9.93 7.03 5.41
C SER A 29 -10.56 6.07 4.41
N LEU A 30 -11.84 6.27 4.07
CA LEU A 30 -12.54 5.49 3.05
C LEU A 30 -11.88 5.66 1.68
N LEU A 31 -11.58 6.90 1.32
CA LEU A 31 -10.96 7.24 0.04
C LEU A 31 -9.54 6.66 -0.09
N HIS A 32 -8.75 6.66 1.00
CA HIS A 32 -7.44 6.00 1.04
C HIS A 32 -7.55 4.50 0.77
N SER A 33 -8.50 3.81 1.42
CA SER A 33 -8.72 2.38 1.20
C SER A 33 -9.15 2.06 -0.23
N VAL A 34 -9.99 2.90 -0.84
CA VAL A 34 -10.42 2.74 -2.23
C VAL A 34 -9.25 2.97 -3.19
N PHE A 35 -8.41 3.97 -2.94
CA PHE A 35 -7.23 4.25 -3.75
C PHE A 35 -6.17 3.15 -3.66
N ASP A 36 -5.91 2.59 -2.48
CA ASP A 36 -5.02 1.42 -2.35
C ASP A 36 -5.55 0.25 -3.19
N PHE A 37 -6.85 -0.03 -3.10
CA PHE A 37 -7.46 -1.11 -3.89
C PHE A 37 -7.40 -0.86 -5.40
N LEU A 38 -7.67 0.38 -5.84
CA LEU A 38 -7.57 0.75 -7.25
C LEU A 38 -6.13 0.69 -7.75
N ALA A 39 -5.17 1.13 -6.95
CA ALA A 39 -3.75 1.07 -7.27
C ALA A 39 -3.33 -0.38 -7.48
N PHE A 40 -3.62 -1.28 -6.53
CA PHE A 40 -3.30 -2.70 -6.67
C PHE A 40 -3.98 -3.35 -7.89
N LYS A 41 -5.26 -3.02 -8.14
CA LYS A 41 -6.00 -3.58 -9.26
C LYS A 41 -5.48 -3.10 -10.61
N ASN A 42 -5.17 -1.81 -10.73
CA ASN A 42 -4.60 -1.23 -11.95
C ASN A 42 -3.22 -1.81 -12.24
N ASP A 43 -2.43 -1.96 -11.19
CA ASP A 43 -1.07 -2.46 -11.24
C ASP A 43 -0.99 -3.93 -11.70
N ILE A 44 -1.84 -4.81 -11.15
CA ILE A 44 -2.00 -6.19 -11.61
C ILE A 44 -2.53 -6.24 -13.05
N GLN A 45 -3.52 -5.41 -13.38
CA GLN A 45 -4.12 -5.39 -14.72
C GLN A 45 -3.11 -4.94 -15.80
N PHE A 46 -2.25 -3.97 -15.47
CA PHE A 46 -1.18 -3.49 -16.35
C PHE A 46 -0.20 -4.62 -16.68
N TRP A 47 0.30 -5.33 -15.65
CA TRP A 47 1.24 -6.45 -15.83
C TRP A 47 0.60 -7.69 -16.45
N ASN A 48 -0.70 -7.88 -16.27
CA ASN A 48 -1.42 -9.00 -16.90
C ASN A 48 -1.73 -8.73 -18.39
N LYS A 49 -1.98 -7.46 -18.78
CA LYS A 49 -2.31 -7.11 -20.17
C LYS A 49 -1.09 -6.80 -21.06
N ASN A 50 0.02 -6.30 -20.51
CA ASN A 50 1.21 -6.00 -21.31
C ASN A 50 2.07 -7.25 -21.54
N LYS A 51 1.95 -7.84 -22.72
CA LYS A 51 2.79 -8.97 -23.19
C LYS A 51 4.05 -8.52 -23.93
N SER A 52 4.10 -7.27 -24.41
CA SER A 52 5.34 -6.62 -24.88
C SER A 52 5.82 -5.68 -23.78
N MET A 53 6.97 -6.00 -23.20
CA MET A 53 7.67 -5.20 -22.19
C MET A 53 8.70 -4.26 -22.85
N GLU A 54 8.49 -3.89 -24.12
CA GLU A 54 9.33 -2.91 -24.82
C GLU A 54 9.09 -1.50 -24.23
N GLY A 55 9.88 -1.16 -23.19
CA GLY A 55 9.91 0.17 -22.58
C GLY A 55 9.88 0.21 -21.05
N LEU A 56 9.61 -0.92 -20.39
CA LEU A 56 9.69 -0.99 -18.92
C LEU A 56 11.11 -1.34 -18.48
N SER A 57 11.82 -0.41 -17.86
CA SER A 57 13.15 -0.68 -17.31
C SER A 57 13.04 -1.61 -16.10
N ALA A 58 13.53 -2.85 -16.24
CA ALA A 58 13.59 -3.82 -15.15
C ALA A 58 14.27 -3.24 -13.90
N LYS A 59 15.25 -2.35 -14.08
CA LYS A 59 15.92 -1.65 -12.98
C LYS A 59 14.98 -0.74 -12.17
N SER A 60 14.02 -0.08 -12.82
CA SER A 60 13.06 0.77 -12.10
C SER A 60 12.13 -0.07 -11.22
N VAL A 61 11.71 -1.24 -11.69
CA VAL A 61 10.87 -2.18 -10.94
C VAL A 61 11.62 -2.73 -9.73
N VAL A 62 12.88 -3.11 -9.91
CA VAL A 62 13.74 -3.61 -8.81
C VAL A 62 13.96 -2.53 -7.74
N VAL A 63 14.21 -1.28 -8.14
CA VAL A 63 14.38 -0.17 -7.17
C VAL A 63 13.09 0.07 -6.39
N SER A 64 11.93 0.08 -7.05
CA SER A 64 10.63 0.20 -6.37
C SER A 64 10.39 -0.91 -5.35
N PHE A 65 10.68 -2.17 -5.70
CA PHE A 65 10.59 -3.30 -4.77
C PHE A 65 11.52 -3.15 -3.57
N ILE A 66 12.78 -2.77 -3.78
CA ILE A 66 13.75 -2.59 -2.69
C ILE A 66 13.27 -1.49 -1.73
N SER A 67 12.76 -0.37 -2.24
CA SER A 67 12.18 0.67 -1.41
C SER A 67 10.99 0.16 -0.60
N GLN A 68 10.08 -0.60 -1.22
CA GLN A 68 8.92 -1.20 -0.54
C GLN A 68 9.36 -2.20 0.54
N LEU A 69 10.38 -3.00 0.24
CA LEU A 69 10.95 -4.01 1.14
C LEU A 69 11.60 -3.37 2.37
N ILE A 70 12.37 -2.29 2.19
CA ILE A 70 12.97 -1.53 3.30
C ILE A 70 11.88 -0.97 4.23
N VAL A 71 10.81 -0.40 3.67
CA VAL A 71 9.68 0.11 4.45
C VAL A 71 8.96 -1.01 5.19
N PHE A 72 8.75 -2.17 4.55
CA PHE A 72 8.16 -3.34 5.20
C PHE A 72 9.01 -3.86 6.35
N LEU A 73 10.33 -3.98 6.15
CA LEU A 73 11.26 -4.43 7.20
C LEU A 73 11.30 -3.45 8.37
N TYR A 74 11.28 -2.15 8.08
CA TYR A 74 11.19 -1.11 9.11
C TYR A 74 9.91 -1.24 9.93
N LEU A 75 8.76 -1.43 9.28
CA LEU A 75 7.47 -1.61 9.96
C LEU A 75 7.40 -2.90 10.78
N LEU A 76 8.07 -3.95 10.31
CA LEU A 76 8.16 -5.25 10.98
C LEU A 76 9.02 -5.17 12.26
N ASP A 77 10.13 -4.41 12.22
CA ASP A 77 10.98 -4.17 13.39
C ASP A 77 10.32 -3.25 14.43
N ASN A 78 9.49 -2.31 13.97
CA ASN A 78 8.80 -1.34 14.84
C ASN A 78 7.46 -1.86 15.42
N ASP A 79 7.18 -3.17 15.37
CA ASP A 79 5.95 -3.81 15.90
C ASP A 79 4.65 -3.03 15.57
N THR A 80 4.58 -2.52 14.34
CA THR A 80 3.46 -1.68 13.91
C THR A 80 2.18 -2.50 13.73
N SER A 81 1.01 -1.88 13.88
CA SER A 81 -0.30 -2.53 13.77
C SER A 81 -0.39 -3.52 12.59
N TRP A 82 -0.86 -4.73 12.88
CA TRP A 82 -0.92 -5.87 11.96
C TRP A 82 -1.55 -5.54 10.59
N MET A 83 -2.52 -4.64 10.54
CA MET A 83 -3.17 -4.26 9.28
C MET A 83 -2.29 -3.40 8.35
N ILE A 84 -1.38 -2.60 8.91
CA ILE A 84 -0.41 -1.79 8.15
C ILE A 84 0.69 -2.70 7.60
N LEU A 85 1.12 -3.66 8.42
CA LEU A 85 2.05 -4.69 8.02
C LEU A 85 1.44 -5.54 6.89
N ALA A 86 0.15 -5.88 6.99
CA ALA A 86 -0.57 -6.63 5.95
C ALA A 86 -0.69 -5.85 4.62
N SER A 87 -1.02 -4.55 4.65
CA SER A 87 -1.12 -3.75 3.41
C SER A 87 0.25 -3.52 2.75
N SER A 88 1.30 -3.27 3.55
CA SER A 88 2.67 -3.16 3.07
C SER A 88 3.19 -4.50 2.53
N GLY A 89 2.90 -5.59 3.22
CA GLY A 89 3.23 -6.96 2.81
C GLY A 89 2.55 -7.37 1.51
N ALA A 90 1.27 -7.03 1.33
CA ALA A 90 0.55 -7.27 0.07
C ALA A 90 1.21 -6.53 -1.11
N GLY A 91 1.61 -5.26 -0.92
CA GLY A 91 2.38 -4.51 -1.92
C GLY A 91 3.73 -5.17 -2.22
N CYS A 92 4.46 -5.60 -1.20
CA CYS A 92 5.73 -6.31 -1.34
C CYS A 92 5.58 -7.61 -2.14
N CYS A 93 4.53 -8.40 -1.88
CA CYS A 93 4.24 -9.63 -2.62
C CYS A 93 3.90 -9.37 -4.10
N ILE A 94 3.11 -8.32 -4.40
CA ILE A 94 2.77 -7.94 -5.77
C ILE A 94 4.03 -7.51 -6.53
N GLU A 95 4.87 -6.67 -5.92
CA GLU A 95 6.15 -6.23 -6.50
C GLU A 95 7.14 -7.40 -6.71
N ALA A 96 7.23 -8.33 -5.75
CA ALA A 96 8.04 -9.54 -5.89
C ALA A 96 7.58 -10.42 -7.07
N TRP A 97 6.26 -10.56 -7.26
CA TRP A 97 5.69 -11.31 -8.37
C TRP A 97 6.01 -10.66 -9.72
N LYS A 98 6.03 -9.32 -9.80
CA LYS A 98 6.46 -8.60 -11.01
C LYS A 98 7.92 -8.84 -11.35
N ILE A 99 8.82 -8.81 -10.37
CA ILE A 99 10.25 -9.07 -10.60
C ILE A 99 10.45 -10.49 -11.13
N GLY A 100 9.78 -11.49 -10.54
CA GLY A 100 9.83 -12.86 -11.05
C GLY A 100 9.39 -12.97 -12.52
N LYS A 101 8.33 -12.24 -12.90
CA LYS A 101 7.89 -12.15 -14.31
C LYS A 101 8.88 -11.40 -15.20
N ALA A 102 9.45 -10.29 -14.73
CA ALA A 102 10.40 -9.48 -15.49
C ALA A 102 11.73 -10.22 -15.75
N VAL A 103 12.23 -10.96 -14.75
CA VAL A 103 13.47 -11.74 -14.85
C VAL A 103 13.28 -13.00 -15.71
N HIS A 104 12.10 -13.62 -15.70
CA HIS A 104 11.79 -14.78 -16.54
C HIS A 104 11.48 -14.40 -18.02
N ILE A 105 11.34 -13.11 -18.33
CA ILE A 105 11.10 -12.61 -19.69
C ILE A 105 12.40 -12.15 -20.39
N GLU A 106 13.53 -12.17 -19.68
CA GLU A 106 14.88 -12.12 -20.25
C GLU A 106 15.42 -13.52 -20.58
#